data_AF-A0A1H7QM07-F1
#
_entry.id   AF-A0A1H7QM07-F1
#
_cell.length_a   1.000
_cell.length_b   1.000
_cell.length_c   1.000
_cell.angle_alpha   90.00
_cell.angle_beta   90.00
_cell.angle_gamma   90.00
#
_symmetry.space_group_name_H-M   'P 1'
#
loop_
_entity.id
_entity.type
_entity.pdbx_description
1 polymer ?
#
loop_
_entity_poly.entity_id
_entity_poly.type
_entity_poly.pdbx_seq_one_letter_code
_entity_poly.pdbx_strand_id
1 'polypeptide(L)'
;MSHISTSFPMLFGHILDPAIQRVTVEFEGDEKPVVTEAKLVEVGPESIIWFVLLPSSATIPYEIKGFNDKGELVTHKQMDDPNGMGSMVLEER
;
A
#
# COMPACT_ATOMS: atom_id res chain seq x y z
N MET A 1 -25.38 0.37 -10.34
CA MET A 1 -24.58 -0.41 -9.38
C MET A 1 -24.33 0.47 -8.18
N SER A 2 -24.79 0.10 -7.00
CA SER A 2 -24.61 0.89 -5.77
C SER A 2 -23.16 0.76 -5.32
N HIS A 3 -22.38 1.81 -5.55
CA HIS A 3 -21.03 1.95 -5.03
C HIS A 3 -21.11 1.95 -3.50
N ILE A 4 -20.45 0.99 -2.84
CA ILE A 4 -20.32 0.99 -1.39
C ILE A 4 -19.24 2.03 -1.08
N SER A 5 -19.63 3.25 -0.69
CA SER A 5 -18.67 4.21 -0.16
C SER A 5 -18.32 3.78 1.27
N THR A 6 -17.19 3.10 1.45
CA THR A 6 -16.62 3.00 2.80
C THR A 6 -16.20 4.41 3.20
N SER A 7 -16.44 4.80 4.46
CA SER A 7 -16.15 6.17 4.92
C SER A 7 -14.66 6.55 4.79
N PHE A 8 -13.79 5.55 4.66
CA PHE A 8 -12.36 5.67 4.41
C PHE A 8 -11.92 4.53 3.48
N PRO A 9 -11.17 4.80 2.39
CA PRO A 9 -10.54 3.74 1.61
C PRO A 9 -9.51 3.01 2.47
N MET A 10 -9.54 1.68 2.46
CA MET A 10 -8.49 0.85 3.07
C MET A 10 -7.73 0.15 1.95
N LEU A 11 -6.42 0.34 1.90
CA LEU A 11 -5.54 -0.45 1.05
C LEU A 11 -4.87 -1.51 1.90
N PHE A 12 -4.75 -2.72 1.36
CA PHE A 12 -4.08 -3.82 2.03
C PHE A 12 -3.53 -4.83 1.01
N GLY A 13 -2.62 -5.66 1.49
CA GLY A 13 -2.10 -6.77 0.73
C GLY A 13 -1.13 -7.63 1.52
N HIS A 14 -0.53 -8.59 0.83
CA HIS A 14 0.50 -9.45 1.39
C HIS A 14 1.89 -8.89 1.09
N ILE A 15 2.79 -9.07 2.05
CA ILE A 15 4.23 -8.99 1.82
C ILE A 15 4.71 -10.42 1.56
N LEU A 16 5.14 -10.68 0.33
CA LEU A 16 5.71 -11.97 -0.06
C LEU A 16 7.24 -11.98 0.02
N ASP A 17 7.87 -10.81 -0.01
CA ASP A 17 9.31 -10.65 0.12
C ASP A 17 9.66 -10.18 1.55
N PRO A 18 10.32 -11.03 2.38
CA PRO A 18 10.68 -10.69 3.75
C PRO A 18 11.75 -9.57 3.84
N ALA A 19 12.40 -9.19 2.74
CA ALA A 19 13.28 -8.02 2.71
C ALA A 19 12.50 -6.72 2.88
N ILE A 20 11.19 -6.70 2.59
CA ILE A 20 10.33 -5.53 2.78
C ILE A 20 10.01 -5.38 4.27
N GLN A 21 10.52 -4.32 4.88
CA GLN A 21 10.29 -4.00 6.29
C GLN A 21 9.46 -2.72 6.48
N ARG A 22 9.25 -1.95 5.41
CA ARG A 22 8.43 -0.74 5.44
C ARG A 22 7.64 -0.59 4.16
N VAL A 23 6.40 -0.14 4.28
CA VAL A 23 5.51 0.10 3.14
C VAL A 23 4.93 1.51 3.27
N THR A 24 5.01 2.29 2.19
CA THR A 24 4.35 3.60 2.11
C THR A 24 3.37 3.64 0.96
N VAL A 25 2.33 4.44 1.11
CA VAL A 25 1.38 4.75 0.05
C VAL A 25 1.43 6.25 -0.20
N GLU A 26 1.64 6.63 -1.46
CA GLU A 26 1.56 8.00 -1.94
C GLU A 26 0.27 8.17 -2.74
N PHE A 27 -0.38 9.31 -2.58
CA PHE A 27 -1.63 9.62 -3.27
C PHE A 27 -1.81 11.13 -3.40
N GLU A 28 -2.63 11.56 -4.36
CA GLU A 28 -3.04 12.97 -4.46
C GLU A 28 -4.08 13.27 -3.39
N GLY A 29 -3.75 14.23 -2.52
CA GLY A 29 -4.67 14.83 -1.54
C GLY A 29 -5.19 16.19 -2.03
N ASP A 30 -5.93 16.90 -1.17
CA ASP A 30 -6.65 18.13 -1.57
C ASP A 30 -5.75 19.25 -2.13
N GLU A 31 -4.48 19.33 -1.69
CA GLU A 31 -3.57 20.42 -2.09
C GLU A 31 -2.18 19.95 -2.55
N LYS A 32 -1.76 18.73 -2.16
CA LYS A 32 -0.41 18.21 -2.43
C LYS A 32 -0.39 16.69 -2.34
N PRO A 33 0.61 16.04 -2.98
CA PRO A 33 0.88 14.62 -2.76
C PRO A 33 1.10 14.34 -1.28
N VAL A 34 0.42 13.32 -0.78
CA VAL A 34 0.51 12.85 0.61
C VAL A 34 1.18 11.50 0.61
N VAL A 35 2.11 11.29 1.53
CA VAL A 35 2.74 9.99 1.80
C VAL A 35 2.30 9.52 3.18
N THR A 36 1.83 8.29 3.27
CA THR A 36 1.45 7.65 4.52
C THR A 36 2.11 6.29 4.66
N GLU A 37 2.42 5.90 5.88
CA GLU A 37 3.06 4.62 6.18
C GLU A 37 1.99 3.58 6.53
N ALA A 38 2.10 2.40 5.92
CA ALA A 38 1.22 1.28 6.21
C ALA A 38 1.67 0.55 7.47
N LYS A 39 0.71 -0.08 8.15
CA LYS A 39 0.99 -1.00 9.25
C LYS A 39 1.30 -2.37 8.69
N LEU A 40 2.35 -3.00 9.22
CA LEU A 40 2.70 -4.39 8.94
C LEU A 40 2.26 -5.26 10.13
N VAL A 41 1.61 -6.38 9.84
CA VAL A 41 1.12 -7.33 10.85
C VAL A 41 1.46 -8.75 10.44
N GLU A 42 2.13 -9.48 11.33
CA GLU A 42 2.34 -10.91 11.21
C GLU A 42 1.03 -11.66 11.45
N VAL A 43 0.59 -12.44 10.47
CA VAL A 43 -0.67 -13.21 10.51
C VAL A 43 -0.46 -14.72 10.48
N GLY A 44 0.80 -15.16 10.41
CA GLY A 44 1.20 -16.57 10.44
C GLY A 44 2.71 -16.71 10.21
N PRO A 45 3.24 -17.95 10.24
CA PRO A 45 4.64 -18.20 9.92
C PRO A 45 4.97 -17.62 8.54
N GLU A 46 5.92 -16.69 8.48
CA GLU A 46 6.38 -16.02 7.25
C GLU A 46 5.27 -15.31 6.45
N SER A 47 4.14 -15.01 7.10
CA SER A 47 3.01 -14.32 6.46
C SER A 47 2.80 -12.97 7.12
N ILE A 48 3.15 -11.92 6.38
CA ILE A 48 2.94 -10.54 6.80
C ILE A 48 1.89 -9.92 5.87
N ILE A 49 0.88 -9.29 6.47
CA ILE A 49 -0.02 -8.40 5.75
C ILE A 49 0.40 -6.96 6.01
N TRP A 50 0.20 -6.11 5.01
CA TRP A 50 0.27 -4.67 5.19
C TRP A 50 -1.12 -4.07 4.98
N PHE A 51 -1.42 -2.99 5.70
CA PHE A 51 -2.64 -2.22 5.46
C PHE A 51 -2.48 -0.75 5.85
N VAL A 52 -3.24 0.11 5.18
CA VAL A 52 -3.33 1.53 5.52
C VAL A 52 -4.77 2.01 5.38
N LEU A 53 -5.17 2.88 6.30
CA LEU A 53 -6.42 3.63 6.22
C LEU A 53 -6.09 4.98 5.59
N LEU A 54 -6.74 5.27 4.47
CA LEU A 54 -6.58 6.54 3.77
C LEU A 54 -7.68 7.52 4.18
N PRO A 55 -7.40 8.84 4.21
CA PRO A 55 -8.45 9.84 4.39
C PRO A 55 -9.43 9.79 3.22
N SER A 56 -10.65 10.29 3.42
CA SER A 56 -11.67 10.35 2.36
C SER A 56 -11.27 11.26 1.18
N SER A 57 -10.30 12.15 1.38
CA SER A 57 -9.72 12.99 0.34
C SER A 57 -8.65 12.28 -0.49
N ALA A 58 -8.28 11.03 -0.16
CA ALA A 58 -7.29 10.30 -0.94
C ALA A 58 -7.84 9.89 -2.30
N THR A 59 -7.21 10.40 -3.36
CA THR A 59 -7.62 10.11 -4.74
C THR A 59 -6.59 9.24 -5.46
N ILE A 60 -7.08 8.38 -6.34
CA ILE A 60 -6.24 7.60 -7.25
C ILE A 60 -5.55 8.49 -8.29
N PRO A 61 -4.37 8.10 -8.83
CA PRO A 61 -3.68 6.83 -8.58
C PRO A 61 -2.99 6.77 -7.21
N TYR A 62 -2.86 5.56 -6.66
CA TYR A 62 -2.08 5.29 -5.47
C TYR A 62 -0.73 4.68 -5.85
N GLU A 63 0.37 5.21 -5.33
CA GLU A 63 1.70 4.63 -5.49
C GLU A 63 2.12 3.92 -4.20
N ILE A 64 2.20 2.60 -4.24
CA ILE A 64 2.63 1.78 -3.10
C ILE A 64 4.12 1.50 -3.26
N LYS A 65 4.91 1.73 -2.23
CA LYS A 65 6.37 1.52 -2.23
C LYS A 65 6.77 0.64 -1.06
N GLY A 66 7.55 -0.40 -1.33
CA GLY A 66 8.16 -1.28 -0.33
C GLY A 66 9.64 -0.99 -0.18
N PHE A 67 10.13 -0.90 1.06
CA PHE A 67 11.51 -0.60 1.40
C PHE A 67 12.12 -1.65 2.31
N ASN A 68 13.44 -1.82 2.21
CA ASN A 68 14.22 -2.65 3.13
C ASN A 68 14.60 -1.92 4.43
N ASP A 69 15.32 -2.63 5.30
CA ASP A 69 15.83 -2.14 6.59
C ASP A 69 16.77 -0.93 6.48
N LYS A 70 17.45 -0.77 5.33
CA LYS A 70 18.30 0.37 5.01
C LYS A 70 17.52 1.57 4.46
N GLY A 71 16.22 1.42 4.25
CA GLY A 71 15.37 2.44 3.65
C GLY A 71 15.49 2.53 2.12
N GLU A 72 16.10 1.54 1.47
CA GLU A 72 16.22 1.46 0.01
C GLU A 72 14.91 0.94 -0.58
N LEU A 73 14.50 1.48 -1.73
CA LEU A 73 13.31 1.03 -2.44
C LEU A 73 13.55 -0.37 -3.03
N VAL A 74 12.74 -1.33 -2.60
CA VAL A 74 12.78 -2.73 -3.06
C VAL A 74 11.78 -2.98 -4.18
N THR A 75 10.57 -2.44 -4.04
CA THR A 75 9.48 -2.61 -5.01
C THR A 75 8.55 -1.40 -5.00
N HIS A 76 7.83 -1.19 -6.10
CA HIS A 76 6.78 -0.20 -6.18
C HIS A 76 5.65 -0.66 -7.10
N LYS A 77 4.43 -0.15 -6.87
CA LYS A 77 3.24 -0.51 -7.63
C LYS A 77 2.26 0.66 -7.66
N GLN A 78 1.88 1.06 -8.86
CA GLN A 78 0.78 1.99 -9.06
C GLN A 78 -0.55 1.23 -9.07
N MET A 79 -1.56 1.77 -8.39
CA MET A 79 -2.93 1.27 -8.37
C MET A 79 -3.89 2.35 -8.87
N ASP A 80 -4.55 2.04 -9.98
CA ASP A 80 -5.55 2.92 -10.61
C ASP A 80 -7.00 2.52 -10.28
N ASP A 81 -7.20 1.40 -9.56
CA ASP A 81 -8.51 0.95 -9.06
C ASP A 81 -8.43 0.71 -7.54
N PRO A 82 -9.19 1.47 -6.72
CA PRO A 82 -9.18 1.36 -5.26
C PRO A 82 -9.78 0.04 -4.76
N ASN A 83 -10.47 -0.74 -5.60
CA ASN A 83 -10.98 -2.07 -5.27
C ASN A 83 -9.99 -3.20 -5.60
N GLY A 84 -8.83 -2.89 -6.16
CA GLY A 84 -7.79 -3.87 -6.45
C GLY A 84 -7.11 -4.39 -5.18
N MET A 85 -6.72 -5.66 -5.15
CA MET A 85 -5.77 -6.16 -4.14
C MET A 85 -4.35 -5.68 -4.46
N GLY A 86 -3.73 -4.97 -3.50
CA GLY A 86 -2.34 -4.53 -3.58
C GLY A 86 -1.35 -5.62 -3.17
N SER A 87 -1.20 -6.71 -3.94
CA SER A 87 -0.09 -7.65 -3.68
C SER A 87 1.24 -7.01 -4.07
N MET A 88 2.24 -7.06 -3.19
CA MET A 88 3.62 -6.64 -3.46
C MET A 88 4.48 -7.87 -3.71
N VAL A 89 5.09 -7.91 -4.91
CA VAL A 89 6.05 -8.94 -5.32
C VAL A 89 7.30 -8.21 -5.82
N LEU A 90 8.46 -8.83 -5.66
CA LEU A 90 9.67 -8.41 -6.36
C LEU A 90 9.48 -8.71 -7.86
N GLU A 91 9.56 -7.71 -8.73
CA GLU A 91 9.78 -7.97 -10.16
C GLU A 91 11.29 -8.20 -10.35
N GLU A 92 11.69 -9.46 -10.56
CA GLU A 92 13.04 -9.78 -11.02
C GLU A 92 13.24 -9.16 -12.41
N ARG A 93 14.29 -8.33 -12.55
CA ARG A 93 14.76 -7.82 -13.84
C ARG A 93 15.59 -8.87 -14.58
#